data_AF-A0AAD6BV80-F1
#
_entry.id   AF-A0AAD6BV80-F1
#
_cell.length_a   1.000
_cell.length_b   1.000
_cell.length_c   1.000
_cell.angle_alpha   90.00
_cell.angle_beta   90.00
_cell.angle_gamma   90.00
#
_symmetry.space_group_name_H-M   'P 1'
#
loop_
_entity.id
_entity.type
_entity.pdbx_description
1 polymer ?
#
loop_
_entity_poly.entity_id
_entity_poly.type
_entity_poly.pdbx_seq_one_letter_code
_entity_poly.pdbx_strand_id
1 'polypeptide(L)'
;MAPNLFICLRTLCCPTYWFQKGERIDGNVNRQQHWDSPVPGTYKFLPGRGWHLIRRDGYDEDEKVPAALVYCRILHRYLFESELNDRCRWFSAPLHKGSPPEQLRFFLLDDGVHWVAGWDAKGRFIPGPYPKWYLDDDGETMRRGASPPTSANVSRCSSVIAGKFD
;
A
#
# COMPACT_ATOMS: atom_id res chain seq x y z
N MET A 1 43.56 -11.64 6.59
CA MET A 1 42.68 -11.55 5.41
C MET A 1 41.79 -10.34 5.59
N ALA A 2 42.07 -9.23 4.90
CA ALA A 2 41.28 -8.01 5.03
C ALA A 2 40.09 -8.07 4.06
N PRO A 3 38.83 -7.92 4.53
CA PRO A 3 37.69 -7.87 3.64
C PRO A 3 37.74 -6.59 2.80
N ASN A 4 37.37 -6.73 1.53
CA ASN A 4 37.53 -5.73 0.49
C ASN A 4 36.55 -4.55 0.69
N LEU A 5 37.06 -3.39 1.14
CA LEU A 5 36.28 -2.18 1.49
C LEU A 5 35.35 -1.66 0.37
N PHE A 6 35.63 -2.01 -0.89
CA PHE A 6 34.81 -1.64 -2.04
C PHE A 6 33.42 -2.29 -2.06
N ILE A 7 33.25 -3.45 -1.42
CA ILE A 7 31.96 -4.16 -1.40
C ILE A 7 31.00 -3.51 -0.40
N CYS A 8 31.50 -2.95 0.70
CA CYS A 8 30.66 -2.28 1.71
C CYS A 8 30.05 -0.97 1.19
N LEU A 9 30.80 -0.20 0.40
CA LEU A 9 30.34 1.12 -0.08
C LEU A 9 29.19 1.05 -1.09
N ARG A 10 29.04 -0.07 -1.82
CA ARG A 10 27.95 -0.25 -2.80
C ARG A 10 26.60 -0.59 -2.14
N THR A 11 26.57 -0.88 -0.84
CA THR A 11 25.33 -1.23 -0.11
C THR A 11 24.60 -0.05 0.50
N LEU A 12 25.16 1.17 0.46
CA LEU A 12 24.59 2.35 1.14
C LEU A 12 23.71 3.25 0.25
N CYS A 13 23.69 3.06 -1.07
CA CYS A 13 22.99 3.97 -2.00
C CYS A 13 22.04 3.28 -3.00
N CYS A 14 21.44 2.14 -2.64
CA CYS A 14 20.37 1.52 -3.44
C CYS A 14 19.28 0.95 -2.52
N PRO A 15 18.09 1.58 -2.41
CA PRO A 15 16.99 1.06 -1.60
C PRO A 15 16.19 0.02 -2.40
N THR A 16 16.87 -0.97 -2.97
CA THR A 16 16.24 -2.19 -3.54
C THR A 16 16.18 -3.33 -2.53
N TYR A 17 16.64 -3.11 -1.30
CA TYR A 17 16.62 -4.04 -0.17
C TYR A 17 15.24 -4.22 0.49
N TRP A 18 14.15 -4.01 -0.25
CA TRP A 18 12.81 -4.40 0.20
C TRP A 18 12.43 -5.84 -0.21
N PHE A 19 13.25 -6.51 -1.00
CA PHE A 19 13.04 -7.92 -1.32
C PHE A 19 13.87 -8.79 -0.39
N GLN A 20 13.20 -9.42 0.57
CA GLN A 20 13.74 -10.52 1.35
C GLN A 20 14.31 -11.58 0.40
N LYS A 21 15.64 -11.64 0.32
CA LYS A 21 16.37 -12.69 -0.38
C LYS A 21 16.51 -13.85 0.61
N GLY A 22 15.53 -14.74 0.64
CA GLY A 22 15.51 -15.80 1.64
C GLY A 22 14.36 -16.77 1.59
N GLU A 23 13.83 -17.11 0.41
CA GLU A 23 13.02 -18.32 0.28
C GLU A 23 13.34 -18.98 -1.07
N ARG A 24 13.74 -20.24 -1.03
CA ARG A 24 13.91 -21.06 -2.24
C ARG A 24 12.54 -21.13 -2.91
N ILE A 25 12.38 -20.39 -4.01
CA ILE A 25 11.14 -20.40 -4.79
C ILE A 25 11.02 -21.79 -5.41
N ASP A 26 10.19 -22.63 -4.81
CA ASP A 26 9.76 -23.90 -5.39
C ASP A 26 9.26 -23.67 -6.83
N GLY A 27 9.71 -24.53 -7.73
CA GLY A 27 9.75 -24.34 -9.19
C GLY A 27 8.42 -24.22 -9.94
N ASN A 28 7.32 -23.86 -9.28
CA ASN A 28 6.08 -23.48 -9.97
C ASN A 28 5.97 -21.95 -10.09
N VAL A 29 6.77 -21.41 -11.02
CA VAL A 29 6.96 -19.98 -11.30
C VAL A 29 5.74 -19.33 -11.97
N ASN A 30 4.78 -20.13 -12.47
CA ASN A 30 3.62 -19.64 -13.20
C ASN A 30 2.31 -19.87 -12.42
N ARG A 31 2.22 -19.37 -11.19
CA ARG A 31 0.95 -19.40 -10.45
C ARG A 31 -0.03 -18.42 -11.11
N GLN A 32 -1.11 -18.95 -11.66
CA GLN A 32 -2.26 -18.18 -12.13
C GLN A 32 -3.44 -18.48 -11.22
N GLN A 33 -4.19 -17.44 -10.84
CA GLN A 33 -5.37 -17.55 -10.00
C GLN A 33 -6.44 -16.59 -10.49
N HIS A 34 -7.69 -17.04 -10.44
CA HIS A 34 -8.83 -16.19 -10.68
C HIS A 34 -9.28 -15.56 -9.36
N TRP A 35 -9.43 -14.23 -9.30
CA TRP A 35 -9.90 -13.51 -8.11
C TRP A 35 -11.10 -12.63 -8.48
N ASP A 36 -12.05 -12.49 -7.56
CA ASP A 36 -13.22 -11.61 -7.72
C ASP A 36 -12.93 -10.13 -7.37
N SER A 37 -11.88 -9.88 -6.58
CA SER A 37 -11.52 -8.57 -6.02
C SER A 37 -10.01 -8.35 -6.09
N PRO A 38 -9.51 -7.13 -6.41
CA PRO A 38 -10.24 -5.87 -6.59
C PRO A 38 -11.05 -5.75 -7.88
N VAL A 39 -10.72 -6.53 -8.92
CA VAL A 39 -11.49 -6.62 -10.18
C VAL A 39 -11.62 -8.10 -10.55
N PRO A 40 -12.79 -8.60 -10.95
CA PRO A 40 -12.94 -9.99 -11.34
C PRO A 40 -12.07 -10.30 -12.56
N GLY A 41 -11.19 -11.28 -12.43
CA GLY A 41 -10.24 -11.60 -13.49
C GLY A 41 -9.20 -12.65 -13.14
N THR A 42 -8.39 -12.98 -14.13
CA THR A 42 -7.24 -13.88 -14.01
C THR A 42 -5.98 -13.09 -13.71
N TYR A 43 -5.36 -13.46 -12.59
CA TYR A 43 -4.13 -12.89 -12.07
C TYR A 43 -2.97 -13.87 -12.22
N LYS A 44 -1.78 -13.35 -12.47
CA LYS A 44 -0.54 -14.14 -12.51
C LYS A 44 0.48 -13.59 -11.54
N PHE A 45 1.10 -14.49 -10.79
CA PHE A 45 2.24 -14.15 -9.97
C PHE A 45 3.51 -14.10 -10.82
N LEU A 46 4.20 -12.96 -10.81
CA LEU A 46 5.49 -12.76 -11.45
C LEU A 46 6.57 -12.69 -10.36
N PRO A 47 7.56 -13.61 -10.33
CA PRO A 47 8.62 -13.56 -9.33
C PRO A 47 9.34 -12.21 -9.31
N GLY A 48 9.53 -11.66 -8.11
CA GLY A 48 10.16 -10.35 -7.93
C GLY A 48 9.27 -9.14 -8.21
N ARG A 49 8.08 -9.33 -8.82
CA ARG A 49 7.12 -8.24 -9.06
C ARG A 49 5.79 -8.43 -8.32
N GLY A 50 5.42 -9.65 -7.97
CA GLY A 50 4.17 -9.96 -7.28
C GLY A 50 3.00 -10.28 -8.23
N TRP A 51 1.77 -10.09 -7.75
CA TRP A 51 0.55 -10.40 -8.51
C TRP A 51 0.26 -9.32 -9.56
N HIS A 52 -0.13 -9.75 -10.75
CA HIS A 52 -0.53 -8.87 -11.84
C HIS A 52 -1.85 -9.35 -12.43
N LEU A 53 -2.75 -8.43 -12.74
CA LEU A 53 -3.94 -8.72 -13.53
C LEU A 53 -3.52 -8.90 -14.99
N ILE A 54 -3.85 -10.07 -15.56
CA ILE A 54 -3.57 -10.38 -16.97
C ILE A 54 -4.84 -10.31 -17.80
N ARG A 55 -5.98 -10.74 -17.26
CA ARG A 55 -7.23 -10.77 -18.01
C ARG A 55 -8.39 -10.43 -17.10
N ARG A 56 -9.29 -9.56 -17.54
CA ARG A 56 -10.54 -9.25 -16.84
C ARG A 56 -11.63 -10.20 -17.31
N ASP A 57 -12.57 -10.49 -16.43
CA ASP A 57 -13.75 -11.25 -16.83
C ASP A 57 -14.59 -10.47 -17.84
N GLY A 58 -15.12 -11.17 -18.84
CA GLY A 58 -15.90 -10.56 -19.93
C GLY A 58 -15.07 -9.94 -21.05
N TYR A 59 -13.73 -10.03 -20.99
CA TYR A 59 -12.83 -9.65 -22.07
C TYR A 59 -12.14 -10.90 -22.63
N ASP A 60 -12.19 -11.06 -23.96
CA ASP A 60 -11.54 -12.17 -24.65
C ASP A 60 -10.02 -11.99 -24.76
N GLU A 61 -9.56 -10.74 -24.73
CA GLU A 61 -8.16 -10.37 -24.89
C GLU A 61 -7.47 -10.12 -23.55
N ASP A 62 -6.17 -10.42 -23.50
CA ASP A 62 -5.33 -10.09 -22.36
C ASP A 62 -5.10 -8.57 -22.26
N GLU A 63 -4.95 -8.09 -21.04
CA GLU A 63 -4.62 -6.71 -20.73
C GLU A 63 -3.25 -6.36 -21.35
N LYS A 64 -3.24 -5.35 -22.24
CA LYS A 64 -2.03 -4.92 -22.98
C LYS A 64 -0.85 -4.61 -22.05
N VAL A 65 -1.16 -4.07 -20.86
CA VAL A 65 -0.18 -3.76 -19.82
C VAL A 65 -0.66 -4.43 -18.53
N PRO A 66 0.01 -5.50 -18.06
CA PRO A 66 -0.39 -6.16 -16.82
C PRO A 66 -0.41 -5.19 -15.65
N ALA A 67 -1.55 -5.05 -14.98
CA ALA A 67 -1.70 -4.13 -13.86
C ALA A 67 -1.17 -4.79 -12.58
N ALA A 68 -0.17 -4.18 -11.94
CA ALA A 68 0.46 -4.71 -10.73
C ALA A 68 -0.42 -4.53 -9.50
N LEU A 69 -0.41 -5.53 -8.62
CA LEU A 69 -1.15 -5.53 -7.35
C LEU A 69 -0.19 -5.46 -6.18
N VAL A 70 -0.55 -4.64 -5.21
CA VAL A 70 0.19 -4.44 -3.97
C VAL A 70 -0.75 -4.68 -2.80
N TYR A 71 -0.25 -5.38 -1.78
CA TYR A 71 -0.99 -5.53 -0.53
C TYR A 71 -0.92 -4.23 0.28
N CYS A 72 -2.05 -3.56 0.44
CA CYS A 72 -2.14 -2.34 1.24
C CYS A 72 -2.26 -2.70 2.73
N ARG A 73 -1.23 -2.36 3.50
CA ARG A 73 -1.18 -2.60 4.96
C ARG A 73 -2.16 -1.74 5.77
N ILE A 74 -2.62 -0.63 5.20
CA ILE A 74 -3.56 0.30 5.87
C ILE A 74 -4.99 -0.25 5.78
N LEU A 75 -5.41 -0.68 4.58
CA LEU A 75 -6.75 -1.24 4.34
C LEU A 75 -6.81 -2.76 4.54
N HIS A 76 -5.66 -3.43 4.68
CA HIS A 76 -5.53 -4.88 4.78
C HIS A 76 -6.08 -5.67 3.56
N ARG A 77 -6.00 -5.09 2.36
CA ARG A 77 -6.43 -5.74 1.11
C ARG A 77 -5.47 -5.45 -0.04
N TYR A 78 -5.56 -6.25 -1.10
CA TYR A 78 -4.87 -5.96 -2.36
C TYR A 78 -5.52 -4.78 -3.08
N LEU A 79 -4.70 -3.89 -3.61
CA LEU A 79 -5.07 -2.78 -4.47
C LEU A 79 -4.18 -2.80 -5.72
N PHE A 80 -4.60 -2.13 -6.78
CA PHE A 80 -3.69 -1.83 -7.87
C PHE A 80 -2.61 -0.83 -7.43
N GLU A 81 -1.41 -0.97 -7.98
CA GLU A 81 -0.31 -0.04 -7.71
C GLU A 81 -0.67 1.41 -8.11
N SER A 82 -1.37 1.58 -9.23
CA SER A 82 -1.89 2.88 -9.65
C SER A 82 -2.85 3.47 -8.62
N GLU A 83 -3.84 2.70 -8.17
CA GLU A 83 -4.80 3.13 -7.16
C GLU A 83 -4.11 3.50 -5.83
N LEU A 84 -3.14 2.70 -5.40
CA LEU A 84 -2.35 3.01 -4.20
C LEU A 84 -1.64 4.35 -4.35
N ASN A 85 -1.02 4.60 -5.51
CA ASN A 85 -0.30 5.85 -5.78
C ASN A 85 -1.24 7.05 -5.84
N ASP A 86 -2.39 6.94 -6.49
CA ASP A 86 -3.39 8.01 -6.61
C ASP A 86 -3.94 8.45 -5.25
N ARG A 87 -4.10 7.49 -4.33
CA ARG A 87 -4.54 7.72 -2.95
C ARG A 87 -3.44 8.28 -2.05
N CYS A 88 -2.18 8.23 -2.47
CA CYS A 88 -1.05 8.68 -1.66
C CYS A 88 -0.65 10.11 -2.01
N ARG A 89 -0.71 11.03 -1.06
CA ARG A 89 -0.27 12.42 -1.26
C ARG A 89 0.59 12.92 -0.10
N TRP A 90 1.48 13.85 -0.40
CA TRP A 90 2.32 14.51 0.60
C TRP A 90 1.61 15.76 1.13
N PHE A 91 1.54 15.89 2.45
CA PHE A 91 0.97 17.07 3.10
C PHE A 91 1.79 17.45 4.34
N SER A 92 1.65 18.70 4.74
CA SER A 92 2.28 19.25 5.94
C SER A 92 1.35 19.05 7.14
N ALA A 93 1.87 18.50 8.23
CA ALA A 93 1.07 18.17 9.41
C ALA A 93 1.78 18.52 10.73
N PRO A 94 1.14 19.25 11.66
CA PRO A 94 1.68 19.42 13.00
C PRO A 94 1.49 18.13 13.81
N LEU A 95 2.56 17.34 13.99
CA LEU A 95 2.49 16.11 14.78
C LEU A 95 2.20 16.39 16.26
N HIS A 96 2.77 17.47 16.79
CA HIS A 96 2.66 17.88 18.18
C HIS A 96 2.17 19.32 18.28
N LYS A 97 1.44 19.61 19.36
CA LYS A 97 0.94 20.97 19.60
C LYS A 97 2.14 21.91 19.78
N GLY A 98 2.33 22.84 18.86
CA GLY A 98 3.43 23.80 18.87
C GLY A 98 4.73 23.32 18.20
N SER A 99 4.76 22.11 17.60
CA SER A 99 5.88 21.72 16.74
C SER A 99 5.73 22.35 15.35
N PRO A 100 6.84 22.62 14.62
CA PRO A 100 6.74 22.93 13.21
C PRO A 100 6.02 21.79 12.47
N PRO A 101 5.25 22.09 11.41
CA PRO A 101 4.64 21.08 10.59
C PRO A 101 5.72 20.24 9.89
N GLU A 102 5.58 18.91 9.95
CA GLU A 102 6.44 17.99 9.21
C GLU A 102 5.73 17.49 7.96
N GLN A 103 6.51 17.19 6.93
CA GLN A 103 5.99 16.62 5.70
C GLN A 103 5.79 15.11 5.88
N LEU A 104 4.54 14.64 5.75
CA LEU A 104 4.19 13.23 5.84
C LEU A 104 3.48 12.78 4.57
N ARG A 105 3.57 11.49 4.25
CA ARG A 105 2.78 10.90 3.17
C ARG A 105 1.50 10.31 3.74
N PHE A 106 0.39 10.86 3.28
CA PHE A 106 -0.95 10.45 3.66
C PHE A 106 -1.56 9.51 2.62
N PHE A 107 -2.44 8.63 3.09
CA PHE A 107 -3.25 7.73 2.29
C PHE A 107 -4.74 8.09 2.46
N LEU A 108 -5.46 8.27 1.35
CA LEU A 108 -6.90 8.51 1.33
C LEU A 108 -7.68 7.22 1.53
N LEU A 109 -8.56 7.22 2.52
CA LEU A 109 -9.44 6.08 2.83
C LEU A 109 -10.56 5.94 1.78
N ASP A 110 -11.25 4.79 1.83
CA ASP A 110 -12.36 4.48 0.92
C ASP A 110 -13.55 5.44 1.03
N ASP A 111 -13.66 6.17 2.12
CA ASP A 111 -14.70 7.18 2.30
C ASP A 111 -14.47 8.45 1.46
N GLY A 112 -13.30 8.59 0.82
CA GLY A 112 -12.96 9.72 -0.04
C GLY A 112 -12.79 11.06 0.71
N VAL A 113 -12.84 11.04 2.05
CA VAL A 113 -12.81 12.25 2.89
C VAL A 113 -11.66 12.20 3.87
N HIS A 114 -11.44 11.05 4.51
CA HIS A 114 -10.48 10.91 5.59
C HIS A 114 -9.13 10.41 5.09
N TRP A 115 -8.08 11.01 5.63
CA TRP A 115 -6.70 10.67 5.36
C TRP A 115 -6.06 9.99 6.56
N VAL A 116 -5.02 9.19 6.32
CA VAL A 116 -4.19 8.62 7.38
C VAL A 116 -2.72 8.80 7.05
N ALA A 117 -1.91 9.13 8.06
CA ALA A 117 -0.46 9.23 7.90
C ALA A 117 0.13 7.81 7.79
N GLY A 118 0.52 7.42 6.57
CA GLY A 118 1.04 6.09 6.27
C GLY A 118 2.57 6.02 6.24
N TRP A 119 3.24 7.14 5.95
CA TRP A 119 4.70 7.20 5.89
C TRP A 119 5.26 8.49 6.48
N ASP A 120 6.44 8.38 7.08
CA ASP A 120 7.19 9.52 7.61
C ASP A 120 7.88 10.35 6.49
N ALA A 121 8.51 11.46 6.87
CA ALA A 121 9.27 12.32 5.96
C ALA A 121 10.42 11.59 5.22
N LYS A 122 10.87 10.45 5.75
CA LYS A 122 11.92 9.61 5.15
C LYS A 122 11.35 8.49 4.28
N GLY A 123 10.03 8.43 4.10
CA GLY A 123 9.35 7.38 3.36
C GLY A 123 9.24 6.04 4.10
N ARG A 124 9.52 6.00 5.41
CA ARG A 124 9.35 4.79 6.22
C ARG A 124 7.89 4.63 6.60
N PHE A 125 7.37 3.42 6.45
CA PHE A 125 5.99 3.09 6.77
C PHE A 125 5.73 3.23 8.28
N ILE A 126 4.66 3.93 8.64
CA ILE A 126 4.20 4.11 10.01
C ILE A 126 3.17 3.01 10.31
N PRO A 127 3.43 2.10 11.26
CA PRO A 127 2.44 1.11 11.66
C PRO A 127 1.30 1.77 12.45
N GLY A 128 0.07 1.24 12.28
CA GLY A 128 -1.11 1.71 12.99
C GLY A 128 -1.05 1.48 14.51
N PRO A 129 -2.02 2.01 15.28
CA PRO A 129 -3.32 2.54 14.85
C PRO A 129 -3.24 3.90 14.15
N TYR A 130 -4.11 4.10 13.14
CA TYR A 130 -4.10 5.31 12.32
C TYR A 130 -5.14 6.34 12.79
N PRO A 131 -4.72 7.51 13.30
CA PRO A 131 -5.65 8.61 13.52
C PRO A 131 -6.17 9.13 12.16
N LYS A 132 -7.44 9.53 12.13
CA LYS A 132 -8.04 10.16 10.95
C LYS A 132 -7.63 11.63 10.86
N TRP A 133 -7.29 12.05 9.65
CA TRP A 133 -6.93 13.43 9.30
C TRP A 133 -7.90 13.95 8.25
N TYR A 134 -8.05 15.27 8.23
CA TYR A 134 -8.80 16.00 7.23
C TYR A 134 -7.91 17.09 6.64
N LEU A 135 -8.10 17.34 5.35
CA LEU A 135 -7.44 18.42 4.66
C LEU A 135 -8.06 19.74 5.13
N ASP A 136 -7.21 20.71 5.44
CA ASP A 136 -7.63 22.06 5.82
C ASP A 136 -8.15 22.84 4.60
N ASP A 137 -8.79 23.98 4.85
CA ASP A 137 -9.32 24.85 3.78
C ASP A 137 -8.22 25.38 2.85
N ASP A 138 -6.98 25.47 3.35
CA ASP A 138 -5.79 25.88 2.61
C ASP A 138 -5.34 24.82 1.57
N GLY A 139 -5.87 23.60 1.63
CA GLY A 139 -5.57 22.53 0.68
C GLY A 139 -4.18 21.89 0.79
N GLU A 140 -3.33 22.38 1.69
CA GLU A 140 -1.93 21.92 1.85
C GLU A 140 -1.64 21.33 3.25
N THR A 141 -2.39 21.77 4.26
CA THR A 141 -2.19 21.41 5.65
C THR A 141 -3.19 20.35 6.08
N MET A 142 -2.71 19.40 6.88
CA MET A 142 -3.54 18.34 7.45
C MET A 142 -3.82 18.64 8.92
N ARG A 143 -5.09 18.50 9.31
CA ARG A 143 -5.54 18.63 10.69
C ARG A 143 -6.07 17.30 11.21
N ARG A 144 -5.80 17.01 12.49
CA ARG A 144 -6.19 15.75 13.11
C ARG A 144 -7.64 15.83 13.58
N GLY A 145 -8.46 14.88 13.17
CA GLY A 145 -9.83 14.67 13.67
C GLY A 145 -9.85 14.44 15.18
N ALA A 146 -11.03 14.61 15.80
CA ALA A 146 -11.26 14.02 17.11
C ALA A 146 -10.88 12.53 17.03
N SER A 147 -10.00 12.10 17.92
CA SER A 147 -9.50 10.72 17.94
C SER A 147 -10.68 9.76 17.92
N PRO A 148 -10.72 8.79 16.98
CA PRO A 148 -11.76 7.79 17.03
C PRO A 148 -11.73 7.08 18.40
N PRO A 149 -12.87 6.63 18.95
CA PRO A 149 -12.84 5.72 20.08
C PRO A 149 -11.97 4.50 19.74
N THR A 150 -11.37 3.89 20.76
CA THR A 150 -10.31 2.85 20.75
C THR A 150 -10.55 1.64 19.83
N SER A 151 -11.70 1.55 19.16
CA SER A 151 -12.14 0.47 18.28
C SER A 151 -12.23 0.84 16.78
N ALA A 152 -11.86 2.05 16.35
CA ALA A 152 -11.90 2.40 14.93
C ALA A 152 -10.67 1.84 14.19
N ASN A 153 -10.60 0.51 14.14
CA ASN A 153 -9.77 -0.16 13.15
C ASN A 153 -10.18 0.34 11.77
N VAL A 154 -9.22 0.87 11.03
CA VAL A 154 -9.36 1.43 9.68
C VAL A 154 -9.71 0.37 8.63
N SER A 155 -10.09 -0.85 9.06
CA SER A 155 -10.60 -1.88 8.19
C SER A 155 -11.66 -2.74 8.93
N ARG A 156 -12.91 -2.30 8.86
CA ARG A 156 -14.10 -3.15 9.00
C ARG A 156 -15.12 -2.92 7.88
N CYS A 157 -14.74 -2.26 6.80
CA CYS A 157 -15.43 -2.42 5.51
C CYS A 157 -14.94 -3.72 4.86
N SER A 158 -15.13 -4.83 5.57
CA SER A 158 -15.43 -6.10 4.92
C SER A 158 -16.69 -5.86 4.10
N SER A 159 -16.61 -6.02 2.79
CA SER A 159 -17.74 -6.50 2.02
C SER A 159 -18.16 -7.84 2.64
N VAL A 160 -18.99 -7.77 3.68
CA VAL A 160 -19.81 -8.91 4.11
C VAL A 160 -20.82 -9.10 3.00
N ILE A 161 -20.43 -9.82 1.95
CA ILE A 161 -21.39 -10.65 1.26
C ILE A 161 -21.56 -11.85 2.18
N ALA A 162 -22.59 -11.77 3.02
CA ALA A 162 -23.21 -12.93 3.62
C ALA A 162 -23.83 -13.75 2.48
N GLY A 163 -23.00 -14.55 1.81
CA GLY A 163 -23.42 -15.60 0.89
C GLY A 163 -23.32 -16.92 1.59
N LYS A 164 -24.45 -17.40 2.12
CA LYS A 164 -24.64 -18.80 2.53
C LYS A 164 -24.20 -19.74 1.40
N PHE A 165 -23.34 -20.71 1.71
CA PHE A 165 -23.24 -22.08 1.16
C PHE A 165 -22.22 -22.77 2.10
N ASP A 166 -22.51 -23.78 2.91
CA ASP A 166 -23.54 -24.83 2.95
C ASP A 166 -24.10 -24.95 4.39
#